data_AF-A0A1G6RKU2-F1
#
_entry.id   AF-A0A1G6RKU2-F1
#
_cell.length_a   1.000
_cell.length_b   1.000
_cell.length_c   1.000
_cell.angle_alpha   90.00
_cell.angle_beta   90.00
_cell.angle_gamma   90.00
#
_symmetry.space_group_name_H-M   'P 1'
#
loop_
_entity.id
_entity.type
_entity.pdbx_description
1 polymer ?
#
loop_
_entity_poly.entity_id
_entity_poly.type
_entity_poly.pdbx_seq_one_letter_code
_entity_poly.pdbx_strand_id
1 'polypeptide(L)'
;MRCCTPPSASPAVRYSDGGGERVSRVWPTDVEPLYSADGLVLERPDGVGIDYDEPFHDDYFWVALLDPAELAAGVEIREVNAVEHYGRPAWEATVRPTGEYEPRCSCCSLLCGDGEPGPGPWPPTAESVVRLDVQTGVCVSVRHVGGAGAGPQRADMRIAAVDAPMADELFRADHNGAAGSCR
;
A
#
# COMPACT_ATOMS: atom_id res chain seq x y z
N MET A 1 22.60 4.38 24.72
CA MET A 1 23.13 4.02 23.39
C MET A 1 22.92 2.54 23.16
N ARG A 2 21.85 2.16 22.47
CA ARG A 2 21.65 0.79 21.98
C ARG A 2 22.02 0.81 20.50
N CYS A 3 22.98 -0.01 20.10
CA CYS A 3 23.29 -0.23 18.70
C CYS A 3 22.10 -0.96 18.08
N CYS A 4 21.37 -0.30 17.19
CA CYS A 4 20.49 -0.99 16.25
C CYS A 4 21.41 -1.67 15.24
N THR A 5 21.51 -3.00 15.28
CA THR A 5 22.08 -3.77 14.18
C THR A 5 21.21 -3.49 12.95
N PRO A 6 21.76 -3.09 11.79
CA PRO A 6 20.96 -2.92 10.59
C PRO A 6 20.28 -4.26 10.24
N PRO A 7 19.04 -4.24 9.70
CA PRO A 7 18.41 -5.46 9.24
C PRO A 7 19.32 -6.14 8.21
N SER A 8 19.60 -7.42 8.41
CA SER A 8 20.37 -8.18 7.42
C SER A 8 19.54 -8.27 6.14
N ALA A 9 20.12 -7.86 5.01
CA ALA A 9 19.49 -7.99 3.70
C ALA A 9 19.01 -9.43 3.47
N SER A 10 17.71 -9.59 3.23
CA SER A 10 17.14 -10.89 2.86
C SER A 10 17.52 -11.20 1.41
N PRO A 11 18.02 -12.42 1.11
CA PRO A 11 18.33 -12.79 -0.26
C PRO A 11 17.04 -12.95 -1.07
N ALA A 12 16.96 -12.30 -2.23
CA ALA A 12 15.91 -12.54 -3.22
C ALA A 12 16.51 -13.01 -4.54
N VAL A 13 15.66 -13.53 -5.42
CA VAL A 13 16.06 -13.98 -6.76
C VAL A 13 15.31 -13.15 -7.78
N ARG A 14 16.06 -12.42 -8.61
CA ARG A 14 15.55 -11.78 -9.82
C ARG A 14 15.53 -12.82 -10.93
N TYR A 15 14.36 -13.05 -11.51
CA TYR A 15 14.23 -13.92 -12.68
C TYR A 15 14.21 -13.07 -13.95
N SER A 16 15.07 -13.42 -14.91
CA SER A 16 15.04 -12.88 -16.29
C SER A 16 15.17 -14.05 -17.25
N ASP A 17 14.63 -13.92 -18.47
CA ASP A 17 14.54 -14.95 -19.51
C ASP A 17 15.78 -15.86 -19.61
N GLY A 18 15.80 -16.96 -18.84
CA GLY A 18 16.86 -17.98 -18.84
C GLY A 18 17.72 -18.10 -17.57
N GLY A 19 17.52 -17.30 -16.51
CA GLY A 19 18.30 -17.43 -15.27
C GLY A 19 17.76 -16.65 -14.07
N GLY A 20 18.13 -17.11 -12.87
CA GLY A 20 17.86 -16.42 -11.61
C GLY A 20 19.13 -15.80 -11.03
N GLU A 21 19.19 -14.48 -10.90
CA GLU A 21 20.27 -13.77 -10.22
C GLU A 21 19.88 -13.52 -8.76
N ARG A 22 20.78 -13.82 -7.82
CA ARG A 22 20.57 -13.44 -6.42
C ARG A 22 20.80 -11.94 -6.25
N VAL A 23 19.78 -11.24 -5.80
CA VAL A 23 19.84 -9.82 -5.46
C VAL A 23 19.65 -9.65 -3.95
N SER A 24 20.40 -8.72 -3.36
CA SER A 24 20.16 -8.30 -1.97
C SER A 24 18.93 -7.41 -1.93
N ARG A 25 17.92 -7.77 -1.13
CA ARG A 25 16.82 -6.85 -0.85
C ARG A 25 17.24 -5.83 0.20
N VAL A 26 16.89 -4.57 -0.06
CA VAL A 26 17.06 -3.44 0.85
C VAL A 26 15.67 -2.91 1.18
N TRP A 27 15.45 -2.51 2.42
CA TRP A 27 14.18 -1.90 2.79
C TRP A 27 14.09 -0.49 2.19
N PRO A 28 12.90 -0.02 1.79
CA PRO A 28 12.72 1.36 1.36
C PRO A 28 13.24 2.39 2.36
N THR A 29 13.11 2.11 3.67
CA THR A 29 13.60 2.96 4.75
C THR A 29 15.13 3.00 4.88
N ASP A 30 15.84 2.08 4.20
CA ASP A 30 17.30 2.03 4.16
C ASP A 30 17.88 2.80 2.96
N VAL A 31 17.02 3.36 2.09
CA VAL A 31 17.43 4.10 0.89
C VAL A 31 16.92 5.53 0.96
N GLU A 32 17.83 6.49 0.78
CA GLU A 32 17.49 7.93 0.83
C GLU A 32 16.67 8.33 -0.41
N PRO A 33 15.44 8.87 -0.25
CA PRO A 33 14.67 9.44 -1.36
C PRO A 33 15.30 10.72 -1.91
N LEU A 34 14.90 11.09 -3.14
CA LEU A 34 15.19 12.43 -3.63
C LEU A 34 14.18 13.41 -3.04
N TYR A 35 14.66 14.48 -2.42
CA TYR A 35 13.82 15.52 -1.84
C TYR A 35 13.80 16.79 -2.70
N SER A 36 12.62 17.41 -2.73
CA SER A 36 12.36 18.74 -3.24
C SER A 36 12.92 19.81 -2.31
N ALA A 37 13.01 21.06 -2.78
CA ALA A 37 13.50 22.20 -1.99
C ALA A 37 12.61 22.54 -0.78
N ASP A 38 11.34 22.13 -0.81
CA ASP A 38 10.40 22.24 0.31
C ASP A 38 10.49 21.08 1.32
N GLY A 39 11.39 20.12 1.08
CA GLY A 39 11.60 18.96 1.93
C GLY A 39 10.60 17.81 1.70
N LEU A 40 9.74 17.89 0.68
CA LEU A 40 8.88 16.77 0.29
C LEU A 40 9.62 15.79 -0.62
N VAL A 41 9.21 14.52 -0.62
CA VAL A 41 9.77 13.51 -1.54
C VAL A 41 9.41 13.88 -2.96
N LEU A 42 10.43 14.11 -3.79
CA LEU A 42 10.31 14.36 -5.22
C LEU A 42 10.28 13.04 -6.00
N GLU A 43 11.13 12.09 -5.62
CA GLU A 43 11.23 10.78 -6.27
C GLU A 43 11.42 9.71 -5.20
N ARG A 44 10.59 8.67 -5.25
CA ARG A 44 10.75 7.48 -4.41
C ARG A 44 11.89 6.64 -4.98
N PRO A 45 12.77 6.07 -4.14
CA PRO A 45 13.77 5.14 -4.62
C PRO A 45 13.14 4.02 -5.44
N ASP A 46 13.54 3.86 -6.68
CA ASP A 46 13.11 2.75 -7.53
C ASP A 46 14.25 1.72 -7.67
N GLY A 47 13.89 0.46 -7.94
CA GLY A 47 14.88 -0.58 -8.15
C GLY A 47 14.39 -1.96 -7.74
N VAL A 48 14.82 -2.97 -8.48
CA VAL A 48 14.40 -4.37 -8.28
C VAL A 48 14.87 -4.96 -6.94
N GLY A 49 15.84 -4.33 -6.28
CA GLY A 49 16.29 -4.70 -4.95
C GLY A 49 15.51 -4.03 -3.81
N ILE A 50 14.60 -3.08 -4.10
CA ILE A 50 13.87 -2.34 -3.08
C ILE A 50 12.49 -2.97 -2.91
N ASP A 51 12.20 -3.42 -1.70
CA ASP A 51 11.00 -4.20 -1.39
C ASP A 51 9.92 -3.32 -0.77
N TYR A 52 9.06 -2.73 -1.60
CA TYR A 52 7.90 -1.95 -1.14
C TYR A 52 6.70 -2.82 -0.79
N ASP A 53 6.68 -4.05 -1.32
CA ASP A 53 5.55 -4.95 -1.16
C ASP A 53 5.78 -5.81 0.08
N GLU A 54 5.11 -5.46 1.19
CA GLU A 54 4.96 -6.38 2.32
C GLU A 54 4.27 -7.68 1.86
N PRO A 55 4.46 -8.82 2.55
CA PRO A 55 3.84 -10.07 2.13
C PRO A 55 2.33 -9.92 1.97
N PHE A 56 1.88 -10.09 0.72
CA PHE A 56 0.50 -9.94 0.25
C PHE A 56 -0.53 -10.46 1.26
N HIS A 57 -1.40 -9.56 1.73
CA HIS A 57 -2.65 -9.96 2.34
C HIS A 57 -3.76 -9.91 1.29
N ASP A 58 -4.31 -11.07 0.93
CA ASP A 58 -5.47 -11.26 0.04
C ASP A 58 -5.28 -10.80 -1.42
N ASP A 59 -5.19 -9.49 -1.67
CA ASP A 59 -5.09 -8.90 -3.02
C ASP A 59 -4.25 -7.59 -3.06
N TYR A 60 -4.11 -7.01 -4.26
CA TYR A 60 -3.34 -5.77 -4.46
C TYR A 60 -4.01 -4.52 -3.88
N PHE A 61 -5.31 -4.58 -3.54
CA PHE A 61 -5.98 -3.44 -2.92
C PHE A 61 -5.42 -3.20 -1.51
N TRP A 62 -5.09 -4.27 -0.77
CA TRP A 62 -4.41 -4.15 0.52
C TRP A 62 -3.01 -3.54 0.41
N VAL A 63 -2.23 -3.94 -0.61
CA VAL A 63 -0.92 -3.33 -0.88
C VAL A 63 -1.08 -1.84 -1.18
N ALA A 64 -2.11 -1.48 -1.95
CA ALA A 64 -2.42 -0.09 -2.27
C ALA A 64 -2.90 0.74 -1.07
N LEU A 65 -3.52 0.13 -0.06
CA LEU A 65 -3.85 0.80 1.20
C LEU A 65 -2.60 1.05 2.07
N LEU A 66 -1.75 0.04 2.21
CA LEU A 66 -0.58 0.08 3.10
C LEU A 66 0.53 0.99 2.58
N ASP A 67 0.72 1.04 1.25
CA ASP A 67 1.62 1.98 0.59
C ASP A 67 0.85 2.76 -0.48
N PRO A 68 0.15 3.86 -0.14
CA PRO A 68 -0.76 4.56 -1.06
C PRO A 68 -0.04 5.46 -2.08
N ALA A 69 1.08 4.97 -2.64
CA ALA A 69 1.85 5.63 -3.69
C ALA A 69 0.99 6.00 -4.92
N GLU A 70 -0.09 5.25 -5.19
CA GLU A 70 -1.05 5.56 -6.25
C GLU A 70 -1.73 6.94 -6.10
N LEU A 71 -1.74 7.52 -4.89
CA LEU A 71 -2.30 8.86 -4.65
C LEU A 71 -1.31 10.00 -4.94
N ALA A 72 -0.03 9.70 -5.18
CA ALA A 72 1.01 10.72 -5.33
C ALA A 72 1.03 11.39 -6.71
N ALA A 73 0.52 10.72 -7.75
CA ALA A 73 0.49 11.21 -9.13
C ALA A 73 -0.79 10.78 -9.83
N GLY A 74 -1.20 11.53 -10.85
CA GLY A 74 -2.38 11.20 -11.63
C GLY A 74 -3.71 11.30 -10.89
N VAL A 75 -3.76 11.99 -9.74
CA VAL A 75 -4.97 12.15 -8.91
C VAL A 75 -5.25 13.63 -8.65
N GLU A 76 -6.48 14.06 -8.91
CA GLU A 76 -6.99 15.35 -8.43
C GLU A 76 -7.38 15.24 -6.97
N ILE A 77 -6.83 16.12 -6.11
CA ILE A 77 -7.08 16.15 -4.67
C ILE A 77 -7.81 17.44 -4.31
N ARG A 78 -8.91 17.32 -3.56
CA ARG A 78 -9.76 18.43 -3.11
C ARG A 78 -10.18 18.22 -1.66
N GLU A 79 -10.63 19.31 -1.03
CA GLU A 79 -11.27 19.27 0.30
C GLU A 79 -10.43 18.52 1.35
N VAL A 80 -9.14 18.88 1.44
CA VAL A 80 -8.25 18.29 2.43
C VAL A 80 -8.61 18.81 3.83
N ASN A 81 -9.00 17.90 4.71
CA ASN A 81 -9.44 18.21 6.07
C ASN A 81 -8.67 17.35 7.09
N ALA A 82 -8.29 17.96 8.21
CA ALA A 82 -7.84 17.21 9.37
C ALA A 82 -9.04 16.59 10.08
N VAL A 83 -9.03 15.27 10.28
CA VAL A 83 -10.10 14.52 10.95
C VAL A 83 -9.52 13.57 11.99
N GLU A 84 -10.39 12.96 12.79
CA GLU A 84 -10.04 11.80 13.61
C GLU A 84 -10.62 10.52 13.00
N HIS A 85 -9.80 9.46 12.93
CA HIS A 85 -10.18 8.14 12.48
C HIS A 85 -9.86 7.12 13.56
N TYR A 86 -10.88 6.51 14.17
CA TYR A 86 -10.72 5.61 15.31
C TYR A 86 -9.82 6.16 16.44
N GLY A 87 -9.91 7.46 16.71
CA GLY A 87 -9.12 8.15 17.76
C GLY A 87 -7.69 8.50 17.35
N ARG A 88 -7.35 8.39 16.07
CA ARG A 88 -6.05 8.80 15.52
C ARG A 88 -6.21 9.96 14.53
N PRO A 89 -5.29 10.95 14.50
CA PRO A 89 -5.32 12.00 13.49
C PRO A 89 -5.16 11.43 12.07
N ALA A 90 -6.01 11.88 11.16
CA ALA A 90 -5.97 11.51 9.76
C ALA A 90 -6.21 12.73 8.85
N TRP A 91 -5.68 12.69 7.63
CA TRP A 91 -6.04 13.59 6.55
C TRP A 91 -7.16 12.95 5.73
N GLU A 92 -8.32 13.59 5.65
CA GLU A 92 -9.39 13.23 4.74
C GLU A 92 -9.33 14.10 3.49
N ALA A 93 -9.52 13.51 2.31
CA ALA A 93 -9.62 14.25 1.07
C ALA A 93 -10.63 13.61 0.11
N THR A 94 -11.27 14.44 -0.70
CA THR A 94 -12.00 14.00 -1.88
C THR A 94 -11.00 13.90 -3.03
N VAL A 95 -10.86 12.71 -3.60
CA VAL A 95 -9.90 12.40 -4.67
C VAL A 95 -10.61 11.87 -5.89
N ARG A 96 -10.05 12.20 -7.06
CA ARG A 96 -10.53 11.70 -8.35
C ARG A 96 -9.33 11.31 -9.21
N PRO A 97 -9.25 10.08 -9.73
CA PRO A 97 -8.16 9.73 -10.62
C PRO A 97 -8.31 10.45 -11.97
N THR A 98 -7.18 10.65 -12.65
CA THR A 98 -7.09 11.27 -13.98
C THR A 98 -6.61 10.23 -15.00
N GLY A 99 -6.44 10.63 -16.27
CA GLY A 99 -5.87 9.74 -17.28
C GLY A 99 -4.42 9.29 -17.00
N GLU A 100 -3.72 9.99 -16.11
CA GLU A 100 -2.35 9.67 -15.69
C GLU A 100 -2.31 8.79 -14.42
N TYR A 101 -3.46 8.35 -13.90
CA TYR A 101 -3.51 7.45 -12.74
C TYR A 101 -2.98 6.08 -13.14
N GLU A 102 -1.89 5.66 -12.50
CA GLU A 102 -1.24 4.37 -12.74
C GLU A 102 -1.41 3.48 -11.50
N PRO A 103 -2.48 2.66 -11.44
CA PRO A 103 -2.68 1.75 -10.32
C PRO A 103 -1.66 0.61 -10.39
N ARG A 104 -1.24 0.08 -9.23
CA ARG A 104 -0.39 -1.12 -9.17
C ARG A 104 -1.03 -2.31 -9.87
N CYS A 105 -2.35 -2.41 -9.74
CA CYS A 105 -3.14 -3.46 -10.36
C CYS A 105 -4.45 -2.86 -10.87
N SER A 106 -4.75 -3.05 -12.15
CA SER A 106 -5.99 -2.51 -12.73
C SER A 106 -7.24 -3.13 -12.11
N CYS A 107 -7.27 -4.42 -11.75
CA CYS A 107 -8.46 -5.05 -11.17
C CYS A 107 -8.66 -4.82 -9.66
N CYS A 108 -7.61 -4.37 -8.96
CA CYS A 108 -7.56 -4.19 -7.51
C CYS A 108 -6.95 -2.84 -7.11
N SER A 109 -7.29 -1.79 -7.85
CA SER A 109 -6.77 -0.45 -7.67
C SER A 109 -7.33 0.23 -6.42
N LEU A 110 -6.56 1.14 -5.81
CA LEU A 110 -7.03 1.89 -4.64
C LEU A 110 -8.26 2.73 -4.97
N LEU A 111 -8.25 3.37 -6.14
CA LEU A 111 -9.34 4.19 -6.64
C LEU A 111 -10.08 3.47 -7.77
N CYS A 112 -11.40 3.62 -7.78
CA CYS A 112 -12.24 3.07 -8.83
C CYS A 112 -12.39 4.04 -10.00
N GLY A 113 -12.63 3.47 -11.18
CA GLY A 113 -13.13 4.22 -12.33
C GLY A 113 -14.62 4.15 -12.53
N ASP A 114 -15.11 4.92 -13.50
CA ASP A 114 -16.46 4.77 -14.01
C ASP A 114 -16.43 3.77 -15.19
N GLY A 115 -17.21 2.69 -15.11
CA GLY A 115 -17.41 1.74 -16.20
C GLY A 115 -16.89 0.32 -15.93
N GLU A 116 -17.25 -0.60 -16.82
CA GLU A 116 -16.81 -2.01 -16.77
C GLU A 116 -15.34 -2.14 -17.23
N PRO A 117 -14.52 -2.97 -16.57
CA PRO A 117 -13.18 -3.30 -17.07
C PRO A 117 -13.30 -3.89 -18.49
N GLY A 118 -12.71 -3.21 -19.47
CA GLY A 118 -12.74 -3.61 -20.88
C GLY A 118 -11.35 -3.61 -21.52
N PRO A 119 -11.22 -4.01 -22.79
CA PRO A 119 -9.93 -4.06 -23.50
C PRO A 119 -9.35 -2.69 -23.87
N GLY A 120 -10.00 -1.59 -23.48
CA GLY A 120 -9.53 -0.21 -23.68
C GLY A 120 -9.00 0.40 -22.38
N PRO A 121 -8.45 1.63 -22.40
CA PRO A 121 -8.01 2.31 -21.19
C PRO A 121 -9.22 2.45 -20.26
N TRP A 122 -9.18 1.79 -19.10
CA TRP A 122 -10.18 1.96 -18.05
C TRP A 122 -10.10 3.42 -17.60
N PRO A 123 -11.13 4.27 -17.79
CA PRO A 123 -11.07 5.65 -17.32
C PRO A 123 -11.35 5.67 -15.81
N PRO A 124 -10.35 5.97 -14.97
CA PRO A 124 -10.52 5.96 -13.54
C PRO A 124 -11.14 7.31 -13.13
N THR A 125 -12.44 7.53 -13.35
CA THR A 125 -13.05 8.87 -13.15
C THR A 125 -13.99 8.98 -11.96
N ALA A 126 -14.19 7.92 -11.15
CA ALA A 126 -15.07 7.99 -10.00
C ALA A 126 -14.43 8.79 -8.87
N GLU A 127 -15.20 9.68 -8.25
CA GLU A 127 -14.76 10.36 -7.03
C GLU A 127 -14.73 9.40 -5.84
N SER A 128 -13.80 9.61 -4.93
CA SER A 128 -13.63 8.83 -3.72
C SER A 128 -13.29 9.75 -2.55
N VAL A 129 -13.72 9.39 -1.34
CA VAL A 129 -13.20 9.99 -0.11
C VAL A 129 -12.21 9.02 0.48
N VAL A 130 -10.98 9.48 0.69
CA VAL A 130 -9.89 8.70 1.28
C VAL A 130 -9.45 9.32 2.60
N ARG A 131 -8.89 8.51 3.49
CA ARG A 131 -8.28 8.96 4.74
C ARG A 131 -6.89 8.37 4.89
N LEU A 132 -5.89 9.21 5.16
CA LEU A 132 -4.52 8.80 5.45
C LEU A 132 -4.21 9.07 6.92
N ASP A 133 -3.73 8.07 7.65
CA ASP A 133 -3.25 8.26 9.02
C ASP A 133 -2.01 9.18 9.01
N VAL A 134 -2.03 10.22 9.84
CA VAL A 134 -0.98 11.27 9.82
C VAL A 134 0.39 10.72 10.21
N GLN A 135 0.44 9.73 11.10
CA GLN A 135 1.71 9.21 11.61
C GLN A 135 2.36 8.23 10.63
N THR A 136 1.56 7.38 9.99
CA THR A 136 2.06 6.25 9.19
C THR A 136 1.97 6.50 7.68
N GLY A 137 1.12 7.43 7.24
CA GLY A 137 0.83 7.65 5.82
C GLY A 137 -0.06 6.57 5.19
N VAL A 138 -0.45 5.53 5.95
CA VAL A 138 -1.33 4.44 5.48
C VAL A 138 -2.71 4.99 5.14
N CYS A 139 -3.27 4.55 4.02
CA CYS A 139 -4.66 4.83 3.68
C CYS A 139 -5.58 3.95 4.54
N VAL A 140 -6.18 4.53 5.57
CA VAL A 140 -7.01 3.83 6.56
C VAL A 140 -8.48 3.77 6.17
N SER A 141 -8.93 4.56 5.19
CA SER A 141 -10.29 4.46 4.68
C SER A 141 -10.38 4.86 3.22
N VAL A 142 -11.18 4.13 2.45
CA VAL A 142 -11.54 4.45 1.07
C VAL A 142 -13.02 4.22 0.88
N ARG A 143 -13.73 5.24 0.39
CA ARG A 143 -15.14 5.17 0.03
C ARG A 143 -15.39 5.87 -1.30
N HIS A 144 -15.82 5.12 -2.30
CA HIS A 144 -16.21 5.68 -3.60
C HIS A 144 -17.54 6.44 -3.51
N VAL A 145 -17.64 7.58 -4.21
CA VAL A 145 -18.76 8.55 -4.20
C VAL A 145 -19.64 8.41 -5.44
N GLY A 146 -19.30 7.51 -6.38
CA GLY A 146 -20.08 7.22 -7.59
C GLY A 146 -21.25 6.24 -7.39
N GLY A 147 -22.18 6.22 -8.36
CA GLY A 147 -23.28 5.25 -8.45
C GLY A 147 -22.81 3.82 -8.76
N ALA A 148 -23.75 2.93 -9.14
CA ALA A 148 -23.61 1.47 -9.22
C ALA A 148 -22.42 0.86 -10.02
N GLY A 149 -21.55 1.68 -10.63
CA GLY A 149 -20.30 1.28 -11.27
C GLY A 149 -19.02 1.59 -10.48
N ALA A 150 -19.12 2.17 -9.27
CA ALA A 150 -17.99 2.21 -8.35
C ALA A 150 -17.59 0.76 -8.00
N GLY A 151 -16.32 0.40 -8.21
CA GLY A 151 -15.83 -0.95 -7.97
C GLY A 151 -16.08 -1.44 -6.52
N PRO A 152 -16.02 -2.76 -6.29
CA PRO A 152 -16.46 -3.36 -5.03
C PRO A 152 -15.58 -3.02 -3.83
N GLN A 153 -14.34 -2.58 -4.09
CA GLN A 153 -13.32 -2.35 -3.09
C GLN A 153 -13.63 -1.11 -2.26
N ARG A 154 -13.47 -1.23 -0.94
CA ARG A 154 -13.67 -0.17 0.04
C ARG A 154 -13.00 -0.62 1.32
N ALA A 155 -12.52 0.34 2.10
CA ALA A 155 -11.83 0.04 3.34
C ALA A 155 -12.24 1.00 4.46
N ASP A 156 -12.22 0.45 5.67
CA ASP A 156 -12.34 1.17 6.93
C ASP A 156 -11.49 0.40 7.96
N MET A 157 -10.26 0.87 8.19
CA MET A 157 -9.24 0.15 8.93
C MET A 157 -8.92 0.86 10.25
N ARG A 158 -8.82 0.06 11.31
CA ARG A 158 -8.28 0.53 12.57
C ARG A 158 -6.85 0.06 12.75
N ILE A 159 -5.92 1.00 12.87
CA ILE A 159 -4.55 0.72 13.29
C ILE A 159 -4.58 0.34 14.78
N ALA A 160 -4.19 -0.91 15.08
CA ALA A 160 -4.18 -1.41 16.45
C ALA A 160 -3.04 -0.80 17.29
N ALA A 161 -1.88 -0.61 16.68
CA ALA A 161 -0.71 0.03 17.28
C ALA A 161 0.30 0.47 16.20
N VAL A 162 1.18 1.40 16.54
CA VAL A 162 2.32 1.83 15.71
C VAL A 162 3.56 1.80 16.59
N ASP A 163 4.67 1.27 16.07
CA ASP A 163 5.96 1.10 16.78
C ASP A 163 5.88 0.36 18.13
N ALA A 164 4.74 -0.26 18.42
CA ALA A 164 4.55 -1.03 19.64
C ALA A 164 5.15 -2.43 19.45
N PRO A 165 5.79 -2.98 20.49
CA PRO A 165 6.24 -4.36 20.44
C PRO A 165 5.04 -5.27 20.20
N MET A 166 5.11 -6.07 19.13
CA MET A 166 4.12 -7.12 18.87
C MET A 166 4.50 -8.34 19.70
N ALA A 167 3.50 -8.95 20.34
CA ALA A 167 3.69 -10.16 21.12
C ALA A 167 4.12 -11.32 20.19
N ASP A 168 5.15 -12.07 20.55
CA ASP A 168 5.66 -13.19 19.75
C ASP A 168 4.56 -14.21 19.39
N GLU A 169 3.54 -14.33 20.25
CA GLU A 169 2.38 -15.21 20.05
C GLU A 169 1.62 -14.90 18.76
N LEU A 170 1.65 -13.66 18.26
CA LEU A 170 1.04 -13.29 16.98
C LEU A 170 1.73 -13.92 15.76
N PHE A 171 3.00 -14.33 15.92
CA PHE A 171 3.82 -14.90 14.85
C PHE A 171 4.09 -16.40 15.05
N ARG A 172 3.59 -16.98 16.15
CA ARG A 172 3.60 -18.42 16.38
C ARG A 172 2.41 -19.02 15.67
N ALA A 173 2.66 -19.65 14.52
CA ALA A 173 1.61 -20.39 13.85
C ALA A 173 1.17 -21.57 14.73
N ASP A 174 -0.08 -21.59 15.16
CA ASP A 174 -0.76 -22.85 15.47
C ASP A 174 -0.97 -23.60 14.16
N HIS A 175 0.07 -24.25 13.63
CA HIS A 175 -0.08 -25.32 12.63
C HIS A 175 -0.69 -26.56 13.30
N ASN A 176 -1.89 -26.45 13.86
CA ASN A 176 -2.72 -27.61 14.19
C ASN A 176 -3.61 -27.95 12.98
N GLY A 177 -2.96 -28.29 11.88
CA GLY A 177 -3.54 -29.17 10.87
C GLY A 177 -3.32 -30.60 11.33
N ALA A 178 -4.40 -31.30 11.65
CA ALA A 178 -4.41 -32.66 12.17
C ALA A 178 -3.41 -33.60 11.44
N ALA A 179 -2.40 -34.07 12.18
CA ALA A 179 -1.70 -35.29 11.82
C ALA A 179 -2.72 -36.44 11.95
N GLY A 180 -3.29 -36.85 10.83
CA GLY A 180 -4.04 -38.09 10.72
C GLY A 180 -3.18 -39.24 11.25
N SER A 181 -3.70 -39.92 12.28
CA SER A 181 -3.14 -41.14 12.84
C SER A 181 -2.96 -42.18 11.72
N CYS A 182 -1.73 -42.46 11.31
CA CYS A 182 -1.41 -43.75 10.70
C CYS A 182 -1.55 -44.83 11.78
N ARG A 183 -2.61 -45.64 11.66
CA ARG A 183 -2.66 -46.99 12.22
C ARG A 183 -2.11 -47.97 11.20
#